data_AF-A0AAN7V175-F1
#
_entry.id   AF-A0AAN7V175-F1
#
_cell.length_a   1.000
_cell.length_b   1.000
_cell.length_c   1.000
_cell.angle_alpha   90.00
_cell.angle_beta   90.00
_cell.angle_gamma   90.00
#
_symmetry.space_group_name_H-M   'P 1'
#
loop_
_entity.id
_entity.type
_entity.pdbx_description
1 polymer ?
#
loop_
_entity_poly.entity_id
_entity_poly.type
_entity_poly.pdbx_seq_one_letter_code
_entity_poly.pdbx_strand_id
1 'polypeptide(L)'
;MEIESKRTFPDLTCKYCKDLISTNEPDVLQCHECKEHTHIKCLKRGAVPGGLIGDVFFQYTCCTCSPSQSEQFVREKMPWLQAILLVLYHMQTRSPGLARKGYFHWKIHIASFIDHSWDILFRKDFKRKKKWMGTISGTLSHYSPHFFKSGTTLFNEQGWWTLTYPKLSPAQIVSLNIELMAEKQKLRDSKLAIDDLQLLRGILLTKPFVNEEMLQITTNAEPVTVEGGTVSKLIRTQKKKRFLLPTVASLGLPQLKKIKKSKSPEVKMDIPVVTKPPTYLDPLCHYNTSLDEHSRVAALSLRVRLMGGVRKEPILSQYTSIYLPPYIRRDVAIKPAWLRLMDEVKAKVNQHNTSWNLPKRFPLDFMYVQPEHIPAVNSLCNQFFWTGIDVSDILKYPDFSCVVLYKKLIVAFAFVVPDVNVNECYLSFIFTRPGWRKCGIARFMLYHLIQTCLGRDLTLHVSISNSALFLYQKFGFKVEYVVLDFYNRYMRDDTRESKHAFFCRLER
;
A
#
# COMPACT_ATOMS: atom_id res chain seq x y z
N MET A 1 -33.64 -13.37 44.83
CA MET A 1 -34.16 -13.74 43.49
C MET A 1 -33.16 -13.23 42.48
N GLU A 2 -32.29 -14.13 42.05
CA GLU A 2 -31.26 -13.89 41.06
C GLU A 2 -31.93 -13.65 39.69
N ILE A 3 -31.53 -12.58 39.01
CA ILE A 3 -31.96 -12.30 37.64
C ILE A 3 -30.98 -13.03 36.72
N GLU A 4 -31.36 -14.25 36.35
CA GLU A 4 -30.77 -14.97 35.22
C GLU A 4 -31.04 -14.19 33.92
N SER A 5 -30.00 -13.67 33.27
CA SER A 5 -30.01 -13.42 31.81
C SER A 5 -28.62 -13.16 31.23
N LYS A 6 -27.67 -14.08 31.42
CA LYS A 6 -26.56 -14.23 30.47
C LYS A 6 -26.99 -15.20 29.38
N ARG A 7 -27.64 -14.69 28.33
CA ARG A 7 -27.80 -15.45 27.08
C ARG A 7 -26.39 -15.65 26.50
N THR A 8 -25.84 -16.84 26.70
CA THR A 8 -24.60 -17.32 26.08
C THR A 8 -24.82 -17.42 24.58
N PHE A 9 -24.18 -16.52 23.82
CA PHE A 9 -24.11 -16.63 22.36
C PHE A 9 -23.23 -17.84 22.01
N PRO A 10 -23.49 -18.55 20.89
CA PRO A 10 -22.61 -19.62 20.45
C PRO A 10 -21.25 -19.02 20.10
N ASP A 11 -20.20 -19.53 20.75
CA ASP A 11 -18.81 -19.20 20.46
C ASP A 11 -18.47 -19.61 19.02
N LEU A 12 -18.59 -18.66 18.09
CA LEU A 12 -18.24 -18.89 16.69
C LEU A 12 -16.73 -19.06 16.58
N THR A 13 -16.27 -20.16 16.00
CA THR A 13 -14.84 -20.42 15.77
C THR A 13 -14.49 -20.28 14.31
N CYS A 14 -13.32 -19.73 14.01
CA CYS A 14 -12.82 -19.63 12.64
C CYS A 14 -12.38 -20.99 12.10
N LYS A 15 -12.83 -21.35 10.89
CA LYS A 15 -12.50 -22.62 10.22
C LYS A 15 -11.00 -22.93 10.11
N TYR A 16 -10.19 -21.92 9.79
CA TYR A 16 -8.77 -22.15 9.51
C TYR A 16 -7.87 -22.06 10.74
N CYS A 17 -7.97 -21.02 11.57
CA CYS A 17 -7.14 -20.88 12.77
C CYS A 17 -7.73 -21.55 14.02
N LYS A 18 -9.02 -21.89 14.01
CA LYS A 18 -9.77 -22.46 15.15
C LYS A 18 -9.89 -21.53 16.37
N ASP A 19 -9.44 -20.30 16.27
CA ASP A 19 -9.64 -19.28 17.30
C ASP A 19 -11.11 -18.82 17.34
N LEU A 20 -11.53 -18.30 18.50
CA LEU A 20 -12.83 -17.68 18.66
C LEU A 20 -12.94 -16.38 17.87
N ILE A 21 -14.04 -16.23 17.15
CA ILE A 21 -14.47 -15.01 16.49
C ILE A 21 -15.14 -14.14 17.54
N SER A 22 -14.50 -13.02 17.88
CA SER A 22 -15.09 -12.05 18.80
C SER A 22 -16.31 -11.37 18.15
N THR A 23 -17.33 -11.05 18.95
CA THR A 23 -18.48 -10.23 18.52
C THR A 23 -18.07 -8.84 18.01
N ASN A 24 -16.86 -8.39 18.35
CA ASN A 24 -16.29 -7.11 17.95
C ASN A 24 -15.45 -7.20 16.66
N GLU A 25 -15.29 -8.39 16.07
CA GLU A 25 -14.62 -8.58 14.77
C GLU A 25 -15.66 -8.90 13.67
N PRO A 26 -16.30 -7.87 13.09
CA PRO A 26 -17.37 -8.05 12.09
C PRO A 26 -16.85 -8.48 10.70
N ASP A 27 -15.53 -8.44 10.50
CA ASP A 27 -14.86 -8.71 9.23
C ASP A 27 -14.62 -10.23 9.07
N VAL A 28 -15.71 -10.99 9.09
CA VAL A 28 -15.73 -12.45 8.89
C VAL A 28 -16.59 -12.82 7.70
N LEU A 29 -16.18 -13.84 6.96
CA LEU A 29 -16.93 -14.40 5.84
C LEU A 29 -17.56 -15.73 6.24
N GLN A 30 -18.82 -15.92 5.85
CA GLN A 30 -19.52 -17.19 6.03
C GLN A 30 -19.50 -17.98 4.72
N CYS A 31 -19.09 -19.25 4.78
CA CYS A 31 -19.12 -20.12 3.61
C CYS A 31 -20.56 -20.46 3.20
N HIS A 32 -20.90 -20.32 1.92
CA HIS A 32 -22.24 -20.60 1.41
C HIS A 32 -22.67 -22.06 1.64
N GLU A 33 -21.74 -23.00 1.43
CA GLU A 33 -21.96 -24.45 1.55
C GLU A 33 -21.97 -24.95 3.00
N CYS A 34 -20.84 -24.88 3.72
CA CYS A 34 -20.73 -25.45 5.07
C CYS A 34 -21.21 -24.53 6.21
N LYS A 35 -21.58 -23.27 5.92
CA LYS A 35 -22.01 -22.26 6.92
C LYS A 35 -20.99 -21.91 8.02
N GLU A 36 -19.79 -22.47 7.96
CA GLU A 36 -18.68 -22.11 8.83
C GLU A 36 -18.14 -20.71 8.52
N HIS A 37 -17.54 -20.08 9.54
CA HIS A 37 -17.04 -18.72 9.47
C HIS A 37 -15.51 -18.69 9.36
N THR A 38 -15.01 -17.68 8.66
CA THR A 38 -13.58 -17.51 8.40
C THR A 38 -13.19 -16.04 8.56
N HIS A 39 -12.16 -15.76 9.34
CA HIS A 39 -11.55 -14.42 9.37
C HIS A 39 -11.01 -14.05 8.00
N ILE A 40 -11.19 -12.79 7.57
CA ILE A 40 -10.59 -12.31 6.31
C ILE A 40 -9.08 -12.53 6.29
N LYS A 41 -8.40 -12.32 7.43
CA LYS A 41 -6.95 -12.53 7.58
C LYS A 41 -6.52 -14.00 7.45
N CYS A 42 -7.44 -14.93 7.73
CA CYS A 42 -7.16 -16.38 7.68
C CYS A 42 -7.50 -17.01 6.34
N LEU A 43 -8.06 -16.26 5.38
CA LEU A 43 -8.21 -16.73 4.00
C LEU A 43 -6.84 -17.15 3.46
N LYS A 44 -6.79 -18.14 2.56
CA LYS A 44 -5.53 -18.51 1.89
C LYS A 44 -4.98 -17.33 1.10
N ARG A 45 -5.92 -16.60 0.47
CA ARG A 45 -5.66 -15.31 -0.17
C ARG A 45 -5.32 -14.18 0.79
N GLY A 46 -5.50 -14.37 2.09
CA GLY A 46 -5.33 -13.40 3.20
C GLY A 46 -6.14 -12.10 3.14
N ALA A 47 -6.87 -11.87 2.05
CA ALA A 47 -7.82 -10.79 1.87
C ALA A 47 -8.88 -11.17 0.84
N VAL A 48 -10.02 -10.48 0.88
CA VAL A 48 -11.04 -10.56 -0.17
C VAL A 48 -10.56 -9.96 -1.49
N PRO A 49 -11.16 -10.31 -2.64
CA PRO A 49 -10.89 -9.63 -3.90
C PRO A 49 -11.01 -8.11 -3.78
N GLY A 50 -9.97 -7.39 -4.19
CA GLY A 50 -9.90 -5.92 -4.10
C GLY A 50 -9.19 -5.38 -2.87
N GLY A 51 -9.08 -6.15 -1.79
CA GLY A 51 -8.31 -5.76 -0.59
C GLY A 51 -8.85 -4.53 0.16
N LEU A 52 -10.12 -4.16 -0.07
CA LEU A 52 -10.76 -3.08 0.67
C LEU A 52 -10.99 -3.51 2.12
N ILE A 53 -10.74 -2.61 3.07
CA ILE A 53 -10.94 -2.88 4.50
C ILE A 53 -12.44 -2.82 4.78
N GLY A 54 -12.97 -3.80 5.54
CA GLY A 54 -14.39 -3.89 5.88
C GLY A 54 -15.27 -4.46 4.75
N ASP A 55 -14.67 -5.00 3.69
CA ASP A 55 -15.40 -5.57 2.56
C ASP A 55 -15.71 -7.05 2.77
N VAL A 56 -16.94 -7.35 3.21
CA VAL A 56 -17.45 -8.71 3.43
C VAL A 56 -18.56 -9.09 2.45
N PHE A 57 -18.84 -8.27 1.45
CA PHE A 57 -20.03 -8.39 0.58
C PHE A 57 -19.79 -9.38 -0.58
N PHE A 58 -19.55 -10.64 -0.22
CA PHE A 58 -19.28 -11.74 -1.15
C PHE A 58 -20.02 -13.01 -0.76
N GLN A 59 -20.51 -13.71 -1.78
CA GLN A 59 -20.80 -15.14 -1.66
C GLN A 59 -19.46 -15.89 -1.66
N TYR A 60 -19.03 -16.30 -0.47
CA TYR A 60 -17.78 -17.00 -0.23
C TYR A 60 -17.97 -18.51 -0.23
N THR A 61 -17.08 -19.24 -0.90
CA THR A 61 -16.98 -20.70 -0.79
C THR A 61 -15.56 -21.08 -0.38
N CYS A 62 -15.43 -21.76 0.76
CA CYS A 62 -14.13 -22.15 1.31
C CYS A 62 -13.44 -23.23 0.46
N CYS A 63 -12.14 -23.41 0.66
CA CYS A 63 -11.35 -24.33 -0.17
C CYS A 63 -11.78 -25.81 -0.08
N THR A 64 -12.42 -26.22 1.01
CA THR A 64 -12.88 -27.60 1.21
C THR A 64 -14.20 -27.89 0.52
N CYS A 65 -15.05 -26.87 0.36
CA CYS A 65 -16.34 -27.01 -0.33
C CYS A 65 -16.24 -26.72 -1.84
N SER A 66 -15.17 -26.06 -2.29
CA SER A 66 -15.00 -25.71 -3.69
C SER A 66 -14.51 -26.91 -4.53
N PRO A 67 -15.12 -27.19 -5.70
CA PRO A 67 -14.71 -28.29 -6.58
C PRO A 67 -13.29 -28.10 -7.13
N SER A 68 -12.79 -26.86 -7.20
CA SER A 68 -11.44 -26.55 -7.66
C SER A 68 -10.39 -26.56 -6.54
N GLN A 69 -10.76 -26.92 -5.31
CA GLN A 69 -9.93 -26.84 -4.09
C GLN A 69 -9.33 -25.44 -3.81
N SER A 70 -9.90 -24.41 -4.43
CA SER A 70 -9.51 -23.00 -4.27
C SER A 70 -10.67 -22.19 -3.72
N GLU A 71 -10.38 -21.15 -2.94
CA GLU A 71 -11.39 -20.24 -2.41
C GLU A 71 -12.07 -19.49 -3.56
N GLN A 72 -13.41 -19.48 -3.57
CA GLN A 72 -14.21 -18.80 -4.59
C GLN A 72 -14.96 -17.63 -3.96
N PHE A 73 -14.99 -16.51 -4.67
CA PHE A 73 -15.65 -15.28 -4.25
C PHE A 73 -16.53 -14.77 -5.39
N VAL A 74 -17.83 -14.69 -5.14
CA VAL A 74 -18.77 -14.06 -6.07
C VAL A 74 -19.29 -12.78 -5.44
N ARG A 75 -19.02 -11.65 -6.07
CA ARG A 75 -19.42 -10.32 -5.59
C ARG A 75 -20.94 -10.22 -5.52
N GLU A 76 -21.45 -9.80 -4.37
CA GLU A 76 -22.88 -9.58 -4.20
C GLU A 76 -23.34 -8.28 -4.88
N LYS A 77 -24.65 -8.12 -5.02
CA LYS A 77 -25.21 -6.88 -5.58
C LYS A 77 -25.03 -5.75 -4.57
N MET A 78 -24.12 -4.83 -4.87
CA MET A 78 -23.78 -3.69 -4.02
C MET A 78 -24.67 -2.46 -4.31
N PRO A 79 -25.55 -2.02 -3.38
CA PRO A 79 -26.23 -0.73 -3.45
C PRO A 79 -25.28 0.44 -3.18
N TRP A 80 -25.68 1.65 -3.60
CA TRP A 80 -24.86 2.86 -3.45
C TRP A 80 -24.50 3.19 -2.00
N LEU A 81 -25.40 2.98 -1.04
CA LEU A 81 -25.11 3.17 0.38
C LEU A 81 -23.92 2.30 0.81
N GLN A 82 -23.95 1.01 0.49
CA GLN A 82 -22.89 0.07 0.85
C GLN A 82 -21.56 0.45 0.18
N ALA A 83 -21.59 0.80 -1.10
CA ALA A 83 -20.39 1.22 -1.84
C ALA A 83 -19.75 2.47 -1.21
N ILE A 84 -20.54 3.48 -0.86
CA ILE A 84 -20.04 4.74 -0.26
C ILE A 84 -19.53 4.51 1.16
N LEU A 85 -20.24 3.71 1.97
CA LEU A 85 -19.79 3.32 3.32
C LEU A 85 -18.44 2.62 3.26
N LEU A 86 -18.31 1.62 2.39
CA LEU A 86 -17.07 0.86 2.23
C LEU A 86 -15.90 1.75 1.81
N VAL A 87 -16.12 2.63 0.83
CA VAL A 87 -15.09 3.56 0.33
C VAL A 87 -14.67 4.55 1.41
N LEU A 88 -15.62 5.18 2.11
CA LEU A 88 -15.29 6.12 3.20
C LEU A 88 -14.57 5.41 4.36
N TYR A 89 -15.03 4.23 4.76
CA TYR A 89 -14.41 3.44 5.82
C TYR A 89 -12.97 3.05 5.46
N HIS A 90 -12.77 2.58 4.23
CA HIS A 90 -11.44 2.24 3.72
C HIS A 90 -10.52 3.46 3.68
N MET A 91 -10.96 4.59 3.12
CA MET A 91 -10.14 5.81 3.03
C MET A 91 -9.81 6.39 4.40
N GLN A 92 -10.75 6.37 5.34
CA GLN A 92 -10.50 6.84 6.71
C GLN A 92 -9.46 5.99 7.43
N THR A 93 -9.44 4.68 7.16
CA THR A 93 -8.52 3.73 7.80
C THR A 93 -7.13 3.70 7.14
N ARG A 94 -7.07 3.71 5.80
CA ARG A 94 -5.81 3.58 5.03
C ARG A 94 -5.15 4.90 4.69
N SER A 95 -5.95 5.93 4.46
CA SER A 95 -5.46 7.22 3.94
C SER A 95 -6.02 8.41 4.75
N PRO A 96 -5.79 8.45 6.07
CA PRO A 96 -6.27 9.57 6.89
C PRO A 96 -5.63 10.91 6.46
N GLY A 97 -4.44 10.88 5.83
CA GLY A 97 -3.75 12.07 5.33
C GLY A 97 -4.44 12.78 4.17
N LEU A 98 -5.30 12.10 3.40
CA LEU A 98 -6.13 12.74 2.37
C LEU A 98 -7.35 13.48 2.94
N ALA A 99 -7.69 13.23 4.21
CA ALA A 99 -8.87 13.80 4.85
C ALA A 99 -8.57 15.19 5.43
N ARG A 100 -9.44 16.17 5.15
CA ARG A 100 -9.39 17.46 5.83
C ARG A 100 -10.14 17.31 7.16
N LYS A 101 -9.43 17.24 8.30
CA LYS A 101 -10.00 16.98 9.64
C LYS A 101 -10.93 15.75 9.69
N GLY A 102 -10.60 14.69 8.94
CA GLY A 102 -11.43 13.47 8.86
C GLY A 102 -12.60 13.52 7.87
N TYR A 103 -12.73 14.60 7.09
CA TYR A 103 -13.72 14.72 6.02
C TYR A 103 -13.08 14.53 4.64
N PHE A 104 -13.84 13.92 3.74
CA PHE A 104 -13.45 13.68 2.34
C PHE A 104 -14.38 14.43 1.40
N HIS A 105 -13.81 15.03 0.35
CA HIS A 105 -14.61 15.71 -0.67
C HIS A 105 -15.27 14.69 -1.60
N TRP A 106 -16.59 14.74 -1.78
CA TRP A 106 -17.35 13.70 -2.50
C TRP A 106 -16.92 13.54 -3.96
N LYS A 107 -16.55 14.63 -4.64
CA LYS A 107 -16.19 14.59 -6.06
C LYS A 107 -14.71 14.24 -6.29
N ILE A 108 -13.82 14.74 -5.44
CA ILE A 108 -12.38 14.63 -5.65
C ILE A 108 -11.86 13.32 -5.04
N HIS A 109 -12.37 12.94 -3.88
CA HIS A 109 -11.91 11.75 -3.17
C HIS A 109 -12.86 10.57 -3.43
N ILE A 110 -14.13 10.67 -3.01
CA ILE A 110 -15.07 9.52 -3.05
C ILE A 110 -15.35 9.09 -4.49
N ALA A 111 -15.77 10.01 -5.36
CA ALA A 111 -16.11 9.69 -6.74
C ALA A 111 -14.89 9.22 -7.54
N SER A 112 -13.73 9.87 -7.36
CA SER A 112 -12.49 9.43 -8.00
C SER A 112 -12.10 8.01 -7.57
N PHE A 113 -12.16 7.71 -6.27
CA PHE A 113 -11.85 6.37 -5.77
C PHE A 113 -12.80 5.30 -6.34
N ILE A 114 -14.10 5.58 -6.38
CA ILE A 114 -15.10 4.67 -6.96
C ILE A 114 -14.85 4.47 -8.46
N ASP A 115 -14.40 5.52 -9.16
CA ASP A 115 -14.10 5.43 -10.59
C ASP A 115 -12.92 4.49 -10.88
N HIS A 116 -11.83 4.64 -10.12
CA HIS A 116 -10.64 3.78 -10.24
C HIS A 116 -10.90 2.35 -9.77
N SER A 117 -11.79 2.18 -8.78
CA SER A 117 -12.09 0.87 -8.16
C SER A 117 -13.39 0.26 -8.67
N TRP A 118 -13.90 0.70 -9.83
CA TRP A 118 -15.24 0.33 -10.31
C TRP A 118 -15.43 -1.19 -10.45
N ASP A 119 -14.47 -1.85 -11.10
CA ASP A 119 -14.50 -3.29 -11.38
C ASP A 119 -14.33 -4.15 -10.12
N ILE A 120 -13.84 -3.55 -9.03
CA ILE A 120 -13.69 -4.18 -7.72
C ILE A 120 -15.00 -4.03 -6.93
N LEU A 121 -15.58 -2.83 -6.96
CA LEU A 121 -16.74 -2.49 -6.15
C LEU A 121 -18.03 -3.14 -6.67
N PHE A 122 -18.22 -3.13 -7.99
CA PHE A 122 -19.46 -3.56 -8.63
C PHE A 122 -19.26 -4.86 -9.43
N ARG A 123 -20.34 -5.65 -9.54
CA ARG A 123 -20.35 -6.83 -10.41
C ARG A 123 -20.19 -6.41 -11.88
N LYS A 124 -19.65 -7.30 -12.72
CA LYS A 124 -19.39 -7.04 -14.15
C LYS A 124 -20.65 -6.72 -14.97
N ASP A 125 -21.82 -7.15 -14.51
CA ASP A 125 -23.13 -6.86 -15.12
C ASP A 125 -23.68 -5.47 -14.75
N PHE A 126 -23.06 -4.77 -13.79
CA PHE A 126 -23.51 -3.46 -13.35
C PHE A 126 -23.16 -2.37 -14.36
N LYS A 127 -24.16 -1.95 -15.15
CA LYS A 127 -23.99 -0.90 -16.17
C LYS A 127 -23.77 0.48 -15.55
N ARG A 128 -22.65 1.10 -15.90
CA ARG A 128 -22.30 2.47 -15.48
C ARG A 128 -23.18 3.51 -16.18
N LYS A 129 -24.05 4.19 -15.41
CA LYS A 129 -24.89 5.29 -15.92
C LYS A 129 -24.04 6.54 -16.16
N LYS A 130 -24.30 7.31 -17.23
CA LYS A 130 -23.52 8.54 -17.56
C LYS A 130 -23.48 9.60 -16.43
N LYS A 131 -24.53 9.69 -15.60
CA LYS A 131 -24.64 10.66 -14.48
C LYS A 131 -24.53 10.02 -13.08
N TRP A 132 -23.83 8.88 -12.96
CA TRP A 132 -23.72 8.13 -11.70
C TRP A 132 -23.13 8.95 -10.54
N MET A 133 -22.24 9.90 -10.80
CA MET A 133 -21.62 10.75 -9.77
C MET A 133 -22.66 11.54 -8.96
N GLY A 134 -23.77 11.97 -9.58
CA GLY A 134 -24.85 12.66 -8.87
C GLY A 134 -25.55 11.78 -7.83
N THR A 135 -25.56 10.46 -8.04
CA THR A 135 -26.13 9.50 -7.10
C THR A 135 -25.32 9.42 -5.81
N ILE A 136 -24.01 9.69 -5.85
CA ILE A 136 -23.16 9.74 -4.66
C ILE A 136 -23.62 10.85 -3.74
N SER A 137 -23.69 12.08 -4.27
CA SER A 137 -24.16 13.26 -3.50
C SER A 137 -25.58 13.06 -2.97
N GLY A 138 -26.50 12.55 -3.79
CA GLY A 138 -27.87 12.27 -3.35
C GLY A 138 -27.95 11.22 -2.23
N THR A 139 -27.12 10.16 -2.30
CA THR A 139 -27.08 9.12 -1.27
C THR A 139 -26.49 9.65 0.04
N LEU A 140 -25.39 10.43 -0.04
CA LEU A 140 -24.78 11.05 1.14
C LEU A 140 -25.78 11.97 1.88
N SER A 141 -26.51 12.79 1.14
CA SER A 141 -27.53 13.68 1.70
C SER A 141 -28.72 12.92 2.28
N HIS A 142 -29.22 11.88 1.60
CA HIS A 142 -30.37 11.09 2.05
C HIS A 142 -30.13 10.37 3.39
N TYR A 143 -28.91 9.86 3.61
CA TYR A 143 -28.54 9.14 4.83
C TYR A 143 -27.84 10.02 5.87
N SER A 144 -27.85 11.34 5.69
CA SER A 144 -27.38 12.32 6.67
C SER A 144 -28.53 12.78 7.58
N PRO A 145 -28.35 12.90 8.91
CA PRO A 145 -27.12 12.71 9.68
C PRO A 145 -26.89 11.26 10.19
N HIS A 146 -27.78 10.31 9.82
CA HIS A 146 -27.82 8.95 10.37
C HIS A 146 -26.49 8.18 10.24
N PHE A 147 -25.96 8.09 9.03
CA PHE A 147 -24.73 7.33 8.75
C PHE A 147 -23.61 8.21 8.17
N PHE A 148 -23.98 9.35 7.58
CA PHE A 148 -23.03 10.34 7.06
C PHE A 148 -23.22 11.68 7.75
N LYS A 149 -22.10 12.38 7.95
CA LYS A 149 -22.07 13.74 8.50
C LYS A 149 -21.51 14.71 7.47
N SER A 150 -22.26 15.78 7.21
CA SER A 150 -21.82 16.86 6.33
C SER A 150 -20.87 17.81 7.07
N GLY A 151 -19.78 18.19 6.40
CA GLY A 151 -18.78 19.14 6.86
C GLY A 151 -19.03 20.58 6.40
N THR A 152 -20.14 20.86 5.71
CA THR A 152 -20.40 22.19 5.11
C THR A 152 -20.32 23.32 6.13
N THR A 153 -20.87 23.13 7.32
CA THR A 153 -20.83 24.13 8.40
C THR A 153 -19.43 24.32 8.99
N LEU A 154 -18.58 23.30 8.91
CA LEU A 154 -17.22 23.33 9.48
C LEU A 154 -16.22 24.03 8.55
N PHE A 155 -16.35 23.83 7.24
CA PHE A 155 -15.42 24.38 6.25
C PHE A 155 -15.95 25.62 5.52
N ASN A 156 -17.22 25.97 5.72
CA ASN A 156 -17.94 26.97 4.92
C ASN A 156 -17.86 26.67 3.40
N GLU A 157 -17.69 25.38 3.06
CA GLU A 157 -17.52 24.87 1.71
C GLU A 157 -18.40 23.64 1.56
N GLN A 158 -19.14 23.53 0.44
CA GLN A 158 -19.98 22.36 0.19
C GLN A 158 -19.14 21.15 -0.25
N GLY A 159 -19.62 19.96 0.09
CA GLY A 159 -19.13 18.72 -0.50
C GLY A 159 -18.17 17.89 0.35
N TRP A 160 -17.95 18.29 1.60
CA TRP A 160 -17.15 17.54 2.57
C TRP A 160 -18.02 16.58 3.39
N TRP A 161 -17.64 15.30 3.46
CA TRP A 161 -18.43 14.26 4.12
C TRP A 161 -17.55 13.32 4.94
N THR A 162 -18.11 12.77 6.02
CA THR A 162 -17.47 11.75 6.86
C THR A 162 -18.50 10.75 7.38
N LEU A 163 -18.03 9.63 7.96
CA LEU A 163 -18.89 8.67 8.64
C LEU A 163 -19.30 9.20 10.01
N THR A 164 -20.59 9.06 10.35
CA THR A 164 -21.10 9.43 11.69
C THR A 164 -20.49 8.53 12.77
N TYR A 165 -20.29 7.24 12.45
CA TYR A 165 -19.76 6.22 13.36
C TYR A 165 -18.51 5.54 12.75
N PRO A 166 -17.33 6.16 12.84
CA PRO A 166 -16.13 5.69 12.13
C PRO A 166 -15.57 4.37 12.68
N LYS A 167 -15.92 3.98 13.91
CA LYS A 167 -15.50 2.73 14.54
C LYS A 167 -16.40 1.53 14.17
N LEU A 168 -17.55 1.77 13.54
CA LEU A 168 -18.43 0.70 13.06
C LEU A 168 -18.03 0.26 11.66
N SER A 169 -17.98 -1.05 11.44
CA SER A 169 -17.69 -1.63 10.12
C SER A 169 -18.83 -1.37 9.14
N PRO A 170 -18.55 -1.42 7.81
CA PRO A 170 -19.59 -1.33 6.79
C PRO A 170 -20.71 -2.36 6.98
N ALA A 171 -20.37 -3.60 7.34
CA ALA A 171 -21.33 -4.67 7.58
C ALA A 171 -22.30 -4.35 8.72
N GLN A 172 -21.78 -3.85 9.84
CA GLN A 172 -22.60 -3.44 11.00
C GLN A 172 -23.53 -2.29 10.64
N ILE A 173 -23.02 -1.26 9.96
CA ILE A 173 -23.84 -0.10 9.54
C ILE A 173 -24.96 -0.54 8.59
N VAL A 174 -24.67 -1.47 7.68
CA VAL A 174 -25.67 -2.03 6.77
C VAL A 174 -26.75 -2.80 7.52
N SER A 175 -26.38 -3.64 8.50
CA SER A 175 -27.33 -4.35 9.36
C SER A 175 -28.24 -3.36 10.11
N LEU A 176 -27.66 -2.31 10.69
CA LEU A 176 -28.41 -1.25 11.38
C LEU A 176 -29.40 -0.54 10.45
N ASN A 177 -29.01 -0.27 9.20
CA ASN A 177 -29.91 0.32 8.21
C ASN A 177 -31.07 -0.60 7.83
N ILE A 178 -30.83 -1.92 7.71
CA ILE A 178 -31.90 -2.89 7.42
C ILE A 178 -32.93 -2.91 8.57
N GLU A 179 -32.44 -2.95 9.81
CA GLU A 179 -33.30 -2.92 11.00
C GLU A 179 -34.06 -1.61 11.14
N LEU A 180 -33.40 -0.47 10.91
CA LEU A 180 -34.05 0.85 10.91
C LEU A 180 -35.19 0.89 9.89
N MET A 181 -34.97 0.40 8.68
CA MET A 181 -36.00 0.37 7.63
C MET A 181 -37.17 -0.56 7.99
N ALA A 182 -36.90 -1.70 8.63
CA ALA A 182 -37.94 -2.61 9.10
C ALA A 182 -38.79 -1.98 10.22
N GLU A 183 -38.16 -1.30 11.17
CA GLU A 183 -38.86 -0.66 12.28
C GLU A 183 -39.68 0.57 11.80
N LYS A 184 -39.13 1.34 10.86
CA LYS A 184 -39.88 2.41 10.17
C LYS A 184 -41.07 1.88 9.37
N GLN A 185 -41.04 0.63 8.91
CA GLN A 185 -42.20 0.02 8.26
C GLN A 185 -43.28 -0.31 9.29
N LYS A 186 -42.90 -0.93 10.42
CA LYS A 186 -43.85 -1.23 11.51
C LYS A 186 -44.52 0.02 12.08
N LEU A 187 -43.76 1.10 12.27
CA LEU A 187 -44.29 2.37 12.78
C LEU A 187 -45.31 3.01 11.82
N ARG A 188 -45.07 2.87 10.51
CA ARG A 188 -46.03 3.30 9.48
C ARG A 188 -47.31 2.48 9.55
N ASP A 189 -47.19 1.16 9.73
CA ASP A 189 -48.33 0.26 9.88
C ASP A 189 -49.12 0.55 11.16
N SER A 190 -48.44 0.97 12.25
CA SER A 190 -49.05 1.33 13.53
C SER A 190 -49.45 2.80 13.67
N LYS A 191 -49.30 3.63 12.62
CA LYS A 191 -49.58 5.08 12.60
C LYS A 191 -48.88 5.89 13.72
N LEU A 192 -47.72 5.42 14.19
CA LEU A 192 -46.92 6.12 15.19
C LEU A 192 -45.79 6.88 14.49
N ALA A 193 -45.53 8.12 14.92
CA ALA A 193 -44.44 8.94 14.39
C ALA A 193 -43.37 9.13 15.46
N ILE A 194 -42.18 8.59 15.22
CA ILE A 194 -40.98 8.76 16.05
C ILE A 194 -39.90 9.36 15.15
N ASP A 195 -39.07 10.24 15.70
CA ASP A 195 -37.92 10.79 14.99
C ASP A 195 -36.92 9.67 14.60
N ASP A 196 -36.48 9.67 13.35
CA ASP A 196 -35.63 8.62 12.78
C ASP A 196 -34.29 8.49 13.52
N LEU A 197 -33.75 9.62 14.00
CA LEU A 197 -32.50 9.64 14.75
C LEU A 197 -32.66 9.04 16.15
N GLN A 198 -33.79 9.31 16.81
CA GLN A 198 -34.13 8.68 18.10
C GLN A 198 -34.34 7.18 17.94
N LEU A 199 -35.01 6.76 16.87
CA LEU A 199 -35.21 5.35 16.55
C LEU A 199 -33.88 4.63 16.33
N LEU A 200 -32.98 5.22 15.53
CA LEU A 200 -31.65 4.67 15.29
C LEU A 200 -30.82 4.60 16.58
N ARG A 201 -30.89 5.61 17.46
CA ARG A 201 -30.23 5.57 18.77
C ARG A 201 -30.76 4.44 19.64
N GLY A 202 -32.06 4.21 19.66
CA GLY A 202 -32.68 3.08 20.36
C GLY A 202 -32.12 1.74 19.86
N ILE A 203 -32.07 1.54 18.54
CA ILE A 203 -31.51 0.34 17.92
C ILE A 203 -30.03 0.17 18.29
N LEU A 204 -29.23 1.23 18.21
CA LEU A 204 -27.80 1.21 18.56
C LEU A 204 -27.56 0.73 20.00
N LEU A 205 -28.35 1.21 20.96
CA LEU A 205 -28.22 0.84 22.38
C LEU A 205 -28.59 -0.63 22.68
N THR A 206 -29.40 -1.26 21.82
CA THR A 206 -29.76 -2.67 21.98
C THR A 206 -28.68 -3.64 21.48
N LYS A 207 -27.64 -3.15 20.79
CA LYS A 207 -26.65 -4.01 20.14
C LYS A 207 -25.45 -4.30 21.05
N PRO A 208 -25.07 -5.58 21.20
CA PRO A 208 -24.01 -5.98 22.13
C PRO A 208 -22.60 -5.54 21.70
N PHE A 209 -22.41 -5.17 20.42
CA PHE A 209 -21.14 -4.69 19.88
C PHE A 209 -20.97 -3.16 19.97
N VAL A 210 -21.96 -2.42 20.46
CA VAL A 210 -21.92 -0.96 20.53
C VAL A 210 -21.45 -0.52 21.92
N ASN A 211 -20.19 -0.08 22.01
CA ASN A 211 -19.66 0.56 23.21
C ASN A 211 -19.86 2.07 23.17
N GLU A 212 -19.90 2.72 24.34
CA GLU A 212 -20.05 4.19 24.47
C GLU A 212 -18.95 4.95 23.70
N GLU A 213 -17.73 4.40 23.64
CA GLU A 213 -16.62 4.93 22.84
C GLU A 213 -16.80 4.81 21.31
N MET A 214 -17.67 3.91 20.84
CA MET A 214 -17.98 3.72 19.41
C MET A 214 -19.07 4.66 18.92
N LEU A 215 -19.83 5.24 19.85
CA LEU A 215 -20.86 6.24 19.60
C LEU A 215 -20.32 7.68 19.61
N GLN A 216 -19.04 7.88 19.95
CA GLN A 216 -18.40 9.19 19.92
C GLN A 216 -18.39 9.74 18.48
N ILE A 217 -19.22 10.75 18.27
CA ILE A 217 -19.25 11.55 17.06
C ILE A 217 -17.88 12.22 16.92
N THR A 218 -17.31 12.25 15.71
CA THR A 218 -16.10 13.01 15.40
C THR A 218 -16.31 14.50 15.70
N THR A 219 -15.99 14.89 16.94
CA THR A 219 -15.71 16.25 17.37
C THR A 219 -14.31 16.22 17.98
N ASN A 220 -13.28 16.14 17.13
CA ASN A 220 -11.99 16.70 17.49
C ASN A 220 -12.13 18.23 17.41
N ALA A 221 -12.80 18.78 18.40
CA ALA A 221 -12.83 20.19 18.74
C ALA A 221 -12.38 20.25 20.19
N GLU A 222 -11.06 20.37 20.41
CA GLU A 222 -10.58 20.84 21.70
C GLU A 222 -11.13 22.28 21.88
N PRO A 223 -11.83 22.57 22.98
CA PRO A 223 -12.22 23.94 23.28
C PRO A 223 -10.97 24.72 23.68
N VAL A 224 -10.69 25.79 22.93
CA VAL A 224 -9.75 26.84 23.33
C VAL A 224 -10.38 27.56 24.52
N THR A 225 -9.86 27.34 25.73
CA THR A 225 -10.08 28.22 26.87
C THR A 225 -8.82 29.02 27.13
N VAL A 226 -8.91 30.33 26.84
CA VAL A 226 -7.98 31.36 27.28
C VAL A 226 -8.36 31.71 28.71
N GLU A 227 -7.46 31.56 29.68
CA GLU A 227 -7.39 32.39 30.89
C GLU A 227 -6.00 32.23 31.55
N GLY A 228 -5.44 33.36 32.02
CA GLY A 228 -4.01 33.54 32.20
C GLY A 228 -3.50 33.63 33.64
N GLY A 229 -2.16 33.62 33.77
CA GLY A 229 -1.34 33.98 34.95
C GLY A 229 -1.41 32.99 36.14
N THR A 230 -0.37 32.67 36.92
CA THR A 230 0.98 33.24 37.10
C THR A 230 1.85 32.21 37.88
N VAL A 231 3.07 31.97 37.37
CA VAL A 231 4.35 31.64 38.05
C VAL A 231 4.39 30.76 39.32
N SER A 232 5.14 29.64 39.26
CA SER A 232 6.31 29.38 40.14
C SER A 232 7.20 28.22 39.66
N LYS A 233 8.50 28.42 39.89
CA LYS A 233 9.68 27.67 39.42
C LYS A 233 9.83 26.29 40.09
N LEU A 234 10.44 25.34 39.39
CA LEU A 234 11.67 24.67 39.87
C LEU A 234 12.42 23.95 38.74
N ILE A 235 13.71 24.27 38.69
CA ILE A 235 14.74 23.80 37.77
C ILE A 235 15.27 22.44 38.26
N ARG A 236 15.51 21.48 37.34
CA ARG A 236 16.73 20.65 37.41
C ARG A 236 17.07 19.99 36.07
N THR A 237 18.16 20.45 35.48
CA THR A 237 18.93 19.78 34.43
C THR A 237 19.72 18.61 35.00
N GLN A 238 19.85 17.49 34.27
CA GLN A 238 21.05 16.65 34.29
C GLN A 238 21.15 15.69 33.08
N LYS A 239 22.40 15.38 32.74
CA LYS A 239 22.93 14.86 31.46
C LYS A 239 22.83 13.33 31.31
N LYS A 240 22.82 12.91 30.03
CA LYS A 240 23.28 11.65 29.41
C LYS A 240 23.99 10.61 30.31
N LYS A 241 23.63 9.33 30.12
CA LYS A 241 24.60 8.22 29.91
C LYS A 241 23.97 7.08 29.10
N ARG A 242 24.76 6.58 28.15
CA ARG A 242 24.54 5.39 27.31
C ARG A 242 24.60 4.11 28.17
N PHE A 243 23.77 3.12 27.86
CA PHE A 243 24.09 1.72 28.15
C PHE A 243 23.81 0.84 26.94
N LEU A 244 24.75 -0.08 26.73
CA LEU A 244 25.00 -0.93 25.56
C LEU A 244 24.03 -2.12 25.50
N LEU A 245 23.79 -2.57 24.27
CA LEU A 245 23.09 -3.83 23.93
C LEU A 245 23.81 -5.06 24.54
N PRO A 246 23.07 -6.07 25.05
CA PRO A 246 23.63 -7.38 25.37
C PRO A 246 23.89 -8.19 24.09
N THR A 247 25.07 -8.80 23.99
CA THR A 247 25.47 -9.64 22.85
C THR A 247 25.14 -11.12 23.09
N VAL A 248 24.88 -11.79 21.98
CA VAL A 248 24.51 -13.20 21.77
C VAL A 248 25.48 -14.18 22.44
N ALA A 249 25.13 -14.72 23.62
CA ALA A 249 25.90 -15.79 24.26
C ALA A 249 25.08 -16.68 25.22
N SER A 250 23.80 -16.97 24.93
CA SER A 250 22.99 -17.77 25.87
C SER A 250 21.97 -18.73 25.25
N LEU A 251 22.20 -19.23 24.03
CA LEU A 251 21.34 -20.27 23.46
C LEU A 251 22.18 -21.52 23.12
N GLY A 252 22.24 -22.44 24.08
CA GLY A 252 22.80 -23.77 23.89
C GLY A 252 22.02 -24.56 22.86
N LEU A 253 22.68 -24.94 21.77
CA LEU A 253 22.14 -25.83 20.74
C LEU A 253 22.79 -27.23 20.86
N PRO A 254 22.01 -28.33 20.77
CA PRO A 254 22.56 -29.68 20.69
C PRO A 254 23.18 -29.97 19.31
N GLN A 255 24.26 -30.77 19.30
CA GLN A 255 24.97 -31.17 18.09
C GLN A 255 24.21 -32.22 17.26
N LEU A 256 24.04 -31.96 15.96
CA LEU A 256 23.57 -32.93 14.96
C LEU A 256 24.74 -33.65 14.29
N LYS A 257 24.67 -34.99 14.30
CA LYS A 257 25.60 -35.93 13.68
C LYS A 257 25.58 -35.85 12.15
N LYS A 258 26.76 -36.00 11.55
CA LYS A 258 27.03 -36.07 10.10
C LYS A 258 26.30 -37.26 9.45
N ILE A 259 25.58 -37.03 8.35
CA ILE A 259 25.21 -38.05 7.38
C ILE A 259 25.77 -37.67 6.00
N LYS A 260 26.37 -38.67 5.35
CA LYS A 260 27.20 -38.60 4.14
C LYS A 260 26.36 -38.33 2.88
N LYS A 261 26.95 -37.54 1.97
CA LYS A 261 26.53 -37.33 0.57
C LYS A 261 26.61 -38.64 -0.22
N SER A 262 25.57 -38.96 -0.99
CA SER A 262 25.66 -39.79 -2.19
C SER A 262 25.29 -38.96 -3.43
N LYS A 263 25.98 -39.22 -4.55
CA LYS A 263 25.90 -38.50 -5.82
C LYS A 263 24.89 -39.17 -6.77
N SER A 264 24.04 -38.34 -7.39
CA SER A 264 23.51 -38.29 -8.79
C SER A 264 23.26 -39.60 -9.59
N PRO A 265 22.21 -39.66 -10.45
CA PRO A 265 22.35 -39.05 -11.79
C PRO A 265 21.11 -38.33 -12.35
N GLU A 266 21.40 -37.47 -13.33
CA GLU A 266 20.49 -36.72 -14.19
C GLU A 266 19.68 -37.63 -15.12
N VAL A 267 18.39 -37.34 -15.30
CA VAL A 267 17.63 -37.75 -16.50
C VAL A 267 16.80 -36.55 -16.96
N LYS A 268 17.08 -36.08 -18.18
CA LYS A 268 16.28 -35.11 -18.92
C LYS A 268 15.19 -35.85 -19.67
N MET A 269 13.93 -35.43 -19.53
CA MET A 269 12.88 -35.75 -20.49
C MET A 269 12.03 -34.51 -20.75
N ASP A 270 11.98 -34.13 -22.02
CA ASP A 270 11.21 -33.02 -22.58
C ASP A 270 9.70 -33.29 -22.49
N ILE A 271 8.92 -32.28 -22.06
CA ILE A 271 7.45 -32.31 -22.09
C ILE A 271 6.95 -31.07 -22.84
N PRO A 272 5.96 -31.18 -23.74
CA PRO A 272 5.53 -30.10 -24.64
C PRO A 272 4.89 -28.94 -23.88
N VAL A 273 5.16 -27.72 -24.34
CA VAL A 273 4.57 -26.48 -23.81
C VAL A 273 3.09 -26.41 -24.17
N VAL A 274 2.23 -26.92 -23.28
CA VAL A 274 0.81 -26.59 -23.25
C VAL A 274 0.67 -25.22 -22.60
N THR A 275 0.23 -24.23 -23.38
CA THR A 275 -0.09 -22.88 -22.90
C THR A 275 -1.25 -22.94 -21.92
N LYS A 276 -0.94 -23.07 -20.63
CA LYS A 276 -1.92 -22.85 -19.56
C LYS A 276 -2.35 -21.38 -19.58
N PRO A 277 -3.65 -21.07 -19.47
CA PRO A 277 -4.10 -19.69 -19.22
C PRO A 277 -3.46 -19.19 -17.93
N PRO A 278 -3.19 -17.87 -17.79
CA PRO A 278 -2.44 -17.33 -16.67
C PRO A 278 -3.12 -17.75 -15.37
N THR A 279 -2.47 -18.65 -14.65
CA THR A 279 -2.82 -19.00 -13.28
C THR A 279 -2.57 -17.74 -12.46
N TYR A 280 -3.65 -17.05 -12.12
CA TYR A 280 -3.65 -16.02 -11.07
C TYR A 280 -3.38 -16.74 -9.75
N LEU A 281 -2.10 -17.04 -9.50
CA LEU A 281 -1.63 -17.54 -8.23
C LEU A 281 -1.68 -16.39 -7.23
N ASP A 282 -2.47 -16.64 -6.19
CA ASP A 282 -2.64 -15.95 -4.92
C ASP A 282 -1.79 -14.67 -4.65
N PRO A 283 -2.42 -13.51 -4.37
CA PRO A 283 -1.76 -12.26 -4.00
C PRO A 283 -1.26 -12.14 -2.54
N LEU A 284 -1.32 -13.17 -1.67
CA LEU A 284 -0.71 -13.11 -0.33
C LEU A 284 0.54 -13.95 -0.09
N CYS A 285 1.08 -14.62 -1.11
CA CYS A 285 2.46 -15.12 -1.03
C CYS A 285 3.52 -14.03 -1.27
N HIS A 286 3.14 -12.78 -1.56
CA HIS A 286 4.11 -11.80 -2.08
C HIS A 286 4.16 -10.41 -1.44
N TYR A 287 3.28 -10.05 -0.50
CA TYR A 287 3.28 -8.71 0.12
C TYR A 287 3.51 -8.64 1.64
N ASN A 288 4.27 -9.60 2.18
CA ASN A 288 5.11 -9.41 3.35
C ASN A 288 6.57 -9.25 2.89
N THR A 289 6.86 -8.09 2.30
CA THR A 289 8.17 -7.75 1.72
C THR A 289 9.28 -7.54 2.76
N SER A 290 9.04 -7.87 4.03
CA SER A 290 10.07 -8.08 5.07
C SER A 290 9.77 -9.18 6.10
N LEU A 291 8.61 -9.87 6.05
CA LEU A 291 8.13 -10.71 7.16
C LEU A 291 7.84 -12.18 6.82
N ASP A 292 7.79 -12.55 5.54
CA ASP A 292 7.66 -13.97 5.21
C ASP A 292 9.05 -14.63 5.22
N GLU A 293 9.24 -15.60 6.12
CA GLU A 293 10.53 -16.27 6.33
C GLU A 293 11.06 -16.87 5.03
N HIS A 294 10.18 -17.34 4.15
CA HIS A 294 10.56 -17.88 2.85
C HIS A 294 11.18 -16.81 1.91
N SER A 295 10.59 -15.62 1.83
CA SER A 295 11.14 -14.51 1.03
C SER A 295 12.45 -14.00 1.63
N ARG A 296 12.54 -13.93 2.97
CA ARG A 296 13.77 -13.57 3.68
C ARG A 296 14.90 -14.57 3.42
N VAL A 297 14.63 -15.87 3.52
CA VAL A 297 15.57 -16.95 3.26
C VAL A 297 15.97 -17.01 1.79
N ALA A 298 15.03 -16.80 0.86
CA ALA A 298 15.34 -16.71 -0.56
C ALA A 298 16.23 -15.51 -0.88
N ALA A 299 15.99 -14.36 -0.25
CA ALA A 299 16.83 -13.16 -0.38
C ALA A 299 18.23 -13.33 0.25
N LEU A 300 18.39 -14.21 1.24
CA LEU A 300 19.70 -14.56 1.82
C LEU A 300 20.57 -15.41 0.90
N SER A 301 19.99 -16.06 -0.13
CA SER A 301 20.75 -16.81 -1.12
C SER A 301 21.79 -15.93 -1.80
N LEU A 302 23.05 -16.37 -1.82
CA LEU A 302 24.16 -15.66 -2.48
C LEU A 302 23.81 -15.27 -3.93
N ARG A 303 23.07 -16.13 -4.64
CA ARG A 303 22.61 -15.86 -6.01
C ARG A 303 21.68 -14.66 -6.08
N VAL A 304 20.73 -14.54 -5.14
CA VAL A 304 19.78 -13.42 -5.08
C VAL A 304 20.47 -12.17 -4.55
N ARG A 305 21.40 -12.29 -3.60
CA ARG A 305 22.22 -11.16 -3.13
C ARG A 305 23.12 -10.57 -4.22
N LEU A 306 23.67 -11.42 -5.09
CA LEU A 306 24.57 -10.99 -6.18
C LEU A 306 23.83 -10.54 -7.43
N MET A 307 22.71 -11.19 -7.77
CA MET A 307 22.04 -11.03 -9.06
C MET A 307 20.57 -10.62 -8.97
N GLY A 308 20.02 -10.43 -7.77
CA GLY A 308 18.59 -10.18 -7.57
C GLY A 308 17.70 -11.37 -7.96
N GLY A 309 16.46 -11.30 -7.50
CA GLY A 309 15.32 -12.06 -8.01
C GLY A 309 14.40 -11.10 -8.77
N VAL A 310 13.72 -11.59 -9.81
CA VAL A 310 12.76 -10.80 -10.59
C VAL A 310 11.44 -11.54 -10.52
N ARG A 311 10.49 -11.02 -9.75
CA ARG A 311 9.11 -11.54 -9.75
C ARG A 311 8.40 -11.09 -11.00
N LYS A 312 7.68 -12.02 -11.63
CA LYS A 312 6.95 -11.79 -12.90
C LYS A 312 5.44 -11.62 -12.66
N GLU A 313 5.00 -11.87 -11.44
CA GLU A 313 3.62 -11.74 -11.00
C GLU A 313 3.27 -10.26 -10.77
N PRO A 314 2.03 -9.85 -11.03
CA PRO A 314 1.56 -8.53 -10.65
C PRO A 314 1.57 -8.35 -9.14
N ILE A 315 1.82 -7.13 -8.72
CA ILE A 315 2.13 -6.73 -7.35
C ILE A 315 1.00 -5.86 -6.81
N LEU A 316 0.44 -6.16 -5.63
CA LEU A 316 -0.54 -5.26 -5.02
C LEU A 316 0.17 -4.17 -4.21
N SER A 317 -0.06 -2.90 -4.54
CA SER A 317 0.46 -1.80 -3.73
C SER A 317 -0.31 -1.66 -2.42
N GLN A 318 0.42 -1.60 -1.31
CA GLN A 318 -0.18 -1.39 0.02
C GLN A 318 -0.73 0.03 0.21
N TYR A 319 -0.23 0.98 -0.58
CA TYR A 319 -0.58 2.39 -0.47
C TYR A 319 -1.78 2.74 -1.36
N THR A 320 -1.73 2.43 -2.67
CA THR A 320 -2.85 2.72 -3.59
C THR A 320 -3.87 1.61 -3.75
N SER A 321 -3.58 0.39 -3.27
CA SER A 321 -4.39 -0.82 -3.53
C SER A 321 -4.55 -1.17 -5.02
N ILE A 322 -3.65 -0.68 -5.87
CA ILE A 322 -3.61 -0.98 -7.31
C ILE A 322 -2.70 -2.18 -7.58
N TYR A 323 -3.09 -3.03 -8.54
CA TYR A 323 -2.21 -4.06 -9.06
C TYR A 323 -1.21 -3.47 -10.05
N LEU A 324 0.05 -3.46 -9.65
CA LEU A 324 1.18 -3.04 -10.45
C LEU A 324 1.62 -4.19 -11.37
N PRO A 325 1.77 -3.95 -12.69
CA PRO A 325 2.36 -4.92 -13.57
C PRO A 325 3.83 -5.16 -13.20
N PRO A 326 4.40 -6.35 -13.49
CA PRO A 326 5.80 -6.65 -13.19
C PRO A 326 6.79 -5.68 -13.86
N TYR A 327 6.43 -5.17 -15.04
CA TYR A 327 7.25 -4.22 -15.79
C TYR A 327 6.46 -2.94 -16.05
N ILE A 328 7.07 -1.80 -15.74
CA ILE A 328 6.63 -0.47 -16.16
C ILE A 328 6.90 -0.30 -17.67
N ARG A 329 8.10 -0.71 -18.10
CA ARG A 329 8.58 -0.62 -19.49
C ARG A 329 9.70 -1.61 -19.71
N ARG A 330 9.77 -2.19 -20.91
CA ARG A 330 10.94 -2.96 -21.36
C ARG A 330 11.50 -2.31 -22.61
N ASP A 331 12.78 -1.98 -22.59
CA ASP A 331 13.42 -1.21 -23.66
C ASP A 331 14.68 -1.90 -24.19
N VAL A 332 14.71 -2.19 -25.50
CA VAL A 332 15.87 -2.81 -26.18
C VAL A 332 16.67 -1.75 -26.98
N ALA A 333 16.10 -0.56 -27.18
CA ALA A 333 16.67 0.49 -27.99
C ALA A 333 17.73 1.31 -27.24
N ILE A 334 17.62 1.44 -25.92
CA ILE A 334 18.59 2.19 -25.11
C ILE A 334 19.97 1.53 -25.18
N LYS A 335 21.00 2.28 -25.61
CA LYS A 335 22.39 1.82 -25.74
C LYS A 335 23.34 2.63 -24.83
N PRO A 336 23.52 2.23 -23.57
CA PRO A 336 24.49 2.85 -22.67
C PRO A 336 25.93 2.62 -23.13
N ALA A 337 26.83 3.54 -22.74
CA ALA A 337 28.24 3.52 -23.13
C ALA A 337 28.92 2.18 -22.84
N TRP A 338 28.65 1.58 -21.68
CA TRP A 338 29.17 0.27 -21.30
C TRP A 338 28.80 -0.84 -22.30
N LEU A 339 27.55 -0.88 -22.77
CA LEU A 339 27.10 -1.90 -23.72
C LEU A 339 27.66 -1.65 -25.14
N ARG A 340 27.88 -0.39 -25.52
CA ARG A 340 28.54 -0.10 -26.80
C ARG A 340 29.98 -0.60 -26.78
N LEU A 341 30.72 -0.30 -25.72
CA LEU A 341 32.11 -0.75 -25.56
C LEU A 341 32.22 -2.28 -25.60
N MET A 342 31.32 -2.99 -24.91
CA MET A 342 31.33 -4.45 -24.91
C MET A 342 31.05 -5.05 -26.28
N ASP A 343 30.21 -4.40 -27.09
CA ASP A 343 29.92 -4.86 -28.44
C ASP A 343 31.06 -4.53 -29.40
N GLU A 344 31.71 -3.36 -29.25
CA GLU A 344 32.92 -2.99 -29.99
C GLU A 344 34.06 -3.99 -29.71
N VAL A 345 34.27 -4.37 -28.45
CA VAL A 345 35.29 -5.37 -28.05
C VAL A 345 34.98 -6.73 -28.67
N LYS A 346 33.74 -7.21 -28.58
CA LYS A 346 33.33 -8.48 -29.19
C LYS A 346 33.49 -8.48 -30.71
N ALA A 347 33.13 -7.37 -31.36
CA ALA A 347 33.31 -7.20 -32.79
C ALA A 347 34.81 -7.22 -33.14
N LYS A 348 35.66 -6.57 -32.35
CA LYS A 348 37.11 -6.50 -32.58
C LYS A 348 37.81 -7.86 -32.41
N VAL A 349 37.39 -8.68 -31.46
CA VAL A 349 37.95 -10.02 -31.24
C VAL A 349 37.54 -11.01 -32.33
N ASN A 350 36.32 -10.90 -32.87
CA ASN A 350 35.78 -11.85 -33.84
C ASN A 350 35.89 -11.36 -35.29
N GLN A 351 36.71 -10.35 -35.58
CA GLN A 351 36.86 -9.79 -36.94
C GLN A 351 37.28 -10.83 -38.00
N HIS A 352 38.00 -11.88 -37.57
CA HIS A 352 38.50 -12.93 -38.45
C HIS A 352 37.52 -14.09 -38.64
N ASN A 353 36.38 -14.11 -37.94
CA ASN A 353 35.38 -15.17 -38.06
C ASN A 353 34.17 -14.69 -38.89
N THR A 354 34.14 -15.07 -40.16
CA THR A 354 33.10 -14.71 -41.13
C THR A 354 31.69 -15.21 -40.77
N SER A 355 31.59 -16.21 -39.90
CA SER A 355 30.31 -16.76 -39.42
C SER A 355 29.78 -16.07 -38.16
N TRP A 356 30.56 -15.17 -37.56
CA TRP A 356 30.24 -14.59 -36.26
C TRP A 356 29.31 -13.38 -36.38
N ASN A 357 28.18 -13.45 -35.68
CA ASN A 357 27.24 -12.34 -35.54
C ASN A 357 27.13 -11.90 -34.08
N LEU A 358 26.94 -10.60 -33.88
CA LEU A 358 26.76 -10.03 -32.55
C LEU A 358 25.48 -10.61 -31.90
N PRO A 359 25.57 -11.15 -30.67
CA PRO A 359 24.41 -11.75 -30.02
C PRO A 359 23.33 -10.70 -29.74
N LYS A 360 22.07 -11.11 -29.87
CA LYS A 360 20.92 -10.25 -29.55
C LYS A 360 21.00 -9.76 -28.11
N ARG A 361 20.78 -8.47 -27.91
CA ARG A 361 20.85 -7.82 -26.61
C ARG A 361 19.61 -8.12 -25.78
N PHE A 362 19.80 -8.18 -24.46
CA PHE A 362 18.71 -8.26 -23.50
C PHE A 362 18.08 -6.88 -23.28
N PRO A 363 16.78 -6.80 -22.96
CA PRO A 363 16.11 -5.54 -22.65
C PRO A 363 16.63 -4.94 -21.34
N LEU A 364 16.45 -3.63 -21.21
CA LEU A 364 16.40 -2.90 -19.96
C LEU A 364 14.99 -2.97 -19.40
N ASP A 365 14.85 -3.59 -18.25
CA ASP A 365 13.58 -3.81 -17.58
C ASP A 365 13.39 -2.74 -16.51
N PHE A 366 12.42 -1.86 -16.72
CA PHE A 366 11.97 -0.88 -15.73
C PHE A 366 10.84 -1.53 -14.92
N MET A 367 11.03 -1.64 -13.62
CA MET A 367 10.17 -2.38 -12.71
C MET A 367 9.88 -1.57 -11.46
N TYR A 368 8.84 -1.94 -10.73
CA TYR A 368 8.63 -1.43 -9.37
C TYR A 368 9.60 -2.10 -8.39
N VAL A 369 9.82 -1.48 -7.23
CA VAL A 369 10.68 -2.04 -6.18
C VAL A 369 10.13 -3.37 -5.68
N GLN A 370 11.03 -4.31 -5.43
CA GLN A 370 10.74 -5.65 -4.91
C GLN A 370 11.68 -5.91 -3.73
N PRO A 371 11.31 -6.78 -2.76
CA PRO A 371 12.17 -7.18 -1.65
C PRO A 371 13.57 -7.58 -2.09
N GLU A 372 13.64 -8.32 -3.20
CA GLU A 372 14.86 -8.88 -3.75
C GLU A 372 15.81 -7.79 -4.27
N HIS A 373 15.29 -6.59 -4.56
CA HIS A 373 16.10 -5.46 -4.99
C HIS A 373 16.77 -4.75 -3.80
N ILE A 374 16.18 -4.79 -2.61
CA ILE A 374 16.60 -3.99 -1.44
C ILE A 374 18.07 -4.22 -1.06
N PRO A 375 18.60 -5.46 -0.96
CA PRO A 375 20.00 -5.65 -0.58
C PRO A 375 20.98 -5.01 -1.56
N ALA A 376 20.71 -5.13 -2.87
CA ALA A 376 21.56 -4.58 -3.92
C ALA A 376 21.42 -3.05 -4.02
N VAL A 377 20.21 -2.52 -3.85
CA VAL A 377 19.97 -1.07 -3.78
C VAL A 377 20.63 -0.47 -2.55
N ASN A 378 20.48 -1.06 -1.36
CA ASN A 378 21.16 -0.62 -0.14
C ASN A 378 22.69 -0.64 -0.34
N SER A 379 23.25 -1.69 -0.94
CA SER A 379 24.68 -1.73 -1.26
C SER A 379 25.11 -0.58 -2.18
N LEU A 380 24.30 -0.23 -3.18
CA LEU A 380 24.57 0.91 -4.07
C LEU A 380 24.43 2.25 -3.36
N CYS A 381 23.40 2.41 -2.53
CA CYS A 381 23.21 3.60 -1.70
C CYS A 381 24.43 3.84 -0.81
N ASN A 382 24.88 2.80 -0.12
CA ASN A 382 26.05 2.86 0.76
C ASN A 382 27.37 3.14 0.03
N GLN A 383 27.47 2.77 -1.25
CA GLN A 383 28.67 2.99 -2.06
C GLN A 383 28.72 4.38 -2.71
N PHE A 384 27.59 4.87 -3.22
CA PHE A 384 27.53 6.08 -4.06
C PHE A 384 26.94 7.31 -3.37
N PHE A 385 26.29 7.14 -2.23
CA PHE A 385 25.77 8.25 -1.41
C PHE A 385 26.56 8.28 -0.09
N TRP A 386 26.02 7.71 0.99
CA TRP A 386 26.67 7.62 2.29
C TRP A 386 26.33 6.31 3.01
N THR A 387 27.10 5.96 4.03
CA THR A 387 26.93 4.71 4.79
C THR A 387 25.73 4.76 5.72
N GLY A 388 25.08 3.62 5.94
CA GLY A 388 23.93 3.48 6.84
C GLY A 388 22.58 3.75 6.19
N ILE A 389 22.51 3.87 4.86
CA ILE A 389 21.23 4.04 4.15
C ILE A 389 20.53 2.68 4.06
N ASP A 390 19.28 2.67 4.53
CA ASP A 390 18.34 1.58 4.34
C ASP A 390 17.08 2.10 3.66
N VAL A 391 16.75 1.52 2.50
CA VAL A 391 15.59 1.87 1.69
C VAL A 391 14.42 0.89 1.85
N SER A 392 14.45 0.03 2.85
CA SER A 392 13.41 -0.98 3.10
C SER A 392 12.00 -0.38 3.25
N ASP A 393 11.88 0.85 3.78
CA ASP A 393 10.60 1.55 3.94
C ASP A 393 9.86 1.81 2.61
N ILE A 394 10.58 1.83 1.49
CA ILE A 394 10.03 2.12 0.16
C ILE A 394 9.12 0.99 -0.33
N LEU A 395 9.25 -0.21 0.26
CA LEU A 395 8.37 -1.33 0.00
C LEU A 395 6.90 -1.08 0.40
N LYS A 396 6.64 -0.07 1.25
CA LYS A 396 5.28 0.35 1.63
C LYS A 396 4.53 1.04 0.49
N TYR A 397 5.26 1.67 -0.42
CA TYR A 397 4.70 2.48 -1.53
C TYR A 397 5.38 2.14 -2.86
N PRO A 398 5.24 0.89 -3.36
CA PRO A 398 5.94 0.45 -4.57
C PRO A 398 5.53 1.24 -5.83
N ASP A 399 4.35 1.84 -5.87
CA ASP A 399 3.91 2.67 -7.02
C ASP A 399 4.85 3.87 -7.26
N PHE A 400 5.43 4.39 -6.18
CA PHE A 400 6.28 5.57 -6.16
C PHE A 400 7.77 5.20 -6.31
N SER A 401 8.04 4.06 -6.95
CA SER A 401 9.38 3.53 -7.15
C SER A 401 9.61 3.10 -8.59
N CYS A 402 10.86 3.20 -9.03
CA CYS A 402 11.30 2.66 -10.31
C CYS A 402 12.71 2.08 -10.15
N VAL A 403 12.87 0.79 -10.42
CA VAL A 403 14.15 0.07 -10.44
C VAL A 403 14.41 -0.43 -11.85
N VAL A 404 15.62 -0.22 -12.35
CA VAL A 404 16.00 -0.59 -13.72
C VAL A 404 17.02 -1.70 -13.68
N LEU A 405 16.73 -2.80 -14.36
CA LEU A 405 17.58 -3.98 -14.44
C LEU A 405 18.06 -4.20 -15.87
N TYR A 406 19.33 -4.58 -16.00
CA TYR A 406 19.84 -5.22 -17.21
C TYR A 406 20.14 -6.68 -16.90
N LYS A 407 19.30 -7.59 -17.42
CA LYS A 407 19.22 -9.00 -17.01
C LYS A 407 18.88 -9.15 -15.53
N LYS A 408 19.89 -8.99 -14.69
CA LYS A 408 19.91 -9.24 -13.25
C LYS A 408 20.72 -8.18 -12.49
N LEU A 409 21.41 -7.31 -13.24
CA LEU A 409 22.18 -6.22 -12.67
C LEU A 409 21.25 -5.01 -12.51
N ILE A 410 21.11 -4.50 -11.29
CA ILE A 410 20.45 -3.20 -11.05
C ILE A 410 21.36 -2.10 -11.61
N VAL A 411 20.90 -1.40 -12.63
CA VAL A 411 21.65 -0.33 -13.31
C VAL A 411 21.25 1.08 -12.88
N ALA A 412 20.01 1.24 -12.43
CA ALA A 412 19.48 2.50 -11.95
C ALA A 412 18.29 2.26 -11.02
N PHE A 413 17.98 3.24 -10.17
CA PHE A 413 16.76 3.25 -9.35
C PHE A 413 16.36 4.69 -9.04
N ALA A 414 15.08 4.90 -8.74
CA ALA A 414 14.54 6.17 -8.28
C ALA A 414 13.33 5.93 -7.36
N PHE A 415 13.22 6.71 -6.28
CA PHE A 415 12.20 6.54 -5.26
C PHE A 415 11.62 7.86 -4.77
N VAL A 416 10.30 7.92 -4.69
CA VAL A 416 9.54 9.03 -4.11
C VAL A 416 8.84 8.54 -2.84
N VAL A 417 8.92 9.35 -1.80
CA VAL A 417 8.16 9.17 -0.56
C VAL A 417 6.91 10.04 -0.66
N PRO A 418 5.71 9.45 -0.69
CA PRO A 418 4.47 10.23 -0.70
C PRO A 418 4.18 10.83 0.68
N ASP A 419 3.35 11.88 0.69
CA ASP A 419 2.73 12.49 1.88
C ASP A 419 3.72 12.95 2.96
N VAL A 420 4.81 13.60 2.53
CA VAL A 420 5.76 14.23 3.47
C VAL A 420 5.12 15.44 4.16
N ASN A 421 4.34 16.23 3.40
CA ASN A 421 3.45 17.28 3.89
C ASN A 421 2.11 17.19 3.14
N VAL A 422 1.17 18.09 3.48
CA VAL A 422 -0.13 18.20 2.79
C VAL A 422 0.11 18.43 1.28
N ASN A 423 -0.27 17.45 0.46
CA ASN A 423 -0.09 17.43 -0.99
C ASN A 423 1.37 17.51 -1.49
N GLU A 424 2.36 17.15 -0.67
CA GLU A 424 3.77 17.13 -1.09
C GLU A 424 4.35 15.70 -1.11
N CYS A 425 5.06 15.40 -2.20
CA CYS A 425 5.86 14.21 -2.37
C CYS A 425 7.35 14.59 -2.35
N TYR A 426 8.21 13.72 -1.80
CA TYR A 426 9.64 13.94 -1.74
C TYR A 426 10.42 12.91 -2.56
N LEU A 427 11.18 13.36 -3.56
CA LEU A 427 12.10 12.50 -4.30
C LEU A 427 13.34 12.20 -3.45
N SER A 428 13.31 11.06 -2.76
CA SER A 428 14.37 10.65 -1.83
C SER A 428 15.69 10.31 -2.51
N PHE A 429 15.64 9.44 -3.51
CA PHE A 429 16.83 8.95 -4.20
C PHE A 429 16.59 8.82 -5.69
N ILE A 430 17.58 9.18 -6.48
CA ILE A 430 17.67 8.84 -7.90
C ILE A 430 19.12 8.55 -8.24
N PHE A 431 19.34 7.40 -8.86
CA PHE A 431 20.67 6.89 -9.14
C PHE A 431 20.72 6.23 -10.51
N THR A 432 21.83 6.44 -11.21
CA THR A 432 22.18 5.69 -12.42
C THR A 432 23.67 5.39 -12.38
N ARG A 433 24.05 4.13 -12.58
CA ARG A 433 25.45 3.70 -12.58
C ARG A 433 26.26 4.50 -13.60
N PRO A 434 27.51 4.92 -13.30
CA PRO A 434 28.33 5.76 -14.19
C PRO A 434 28.40 5.29 -15.66
N GLY A 435 28.65 4.01 -15.92
CA GLY A 435 28.70 3.45 -17.29
C GLY A 435 27.35 3.35 -18.01
N TRP A 436 26.26 3.67 -17.31
CA TRP A 436 24.87 3.62 -17.78
C TRP A 436 24.23 5.01 -17.88
N ARG A 437 24.99 6.09 -17.63
CA ARG A 437 24.49 7.47 -17.73
C ARG A 437 24.39 7.94 -19.19
N LYS A 438 23.79 9.13 -19.39
CA LYS A 438 23.66 9.81 -20.70
C LYS A 438 22.91 9.04 -21.80
N CYS A 439 22.02 8.11 -21.43
CA CYS A 439 21.20 7.34 -22.38
C CYS A 439 19.69 7.42 -22.10
N GLY A 440 19.24 8.38 -21.29
CA GLY A 440 17.81 8.64 -21.04
C GLY A 440 17.15 7.81 -19.93
N ILE A 441 17.87 6.92 -19.25
CA ILE A 441 17.32 6.09 -18.15
C ILE A 441 16.71 6.97 -17.04
N ALA A 442 17.49 7.89 -16.47
CA ALA A 442 17.01 8.80 -15.43
C ALA A 442 15.87 9.71 -15.88
N ARG A 443 15.87 10.13 -17.16
CA ARG A 443 14.77 10.90 -17.76
C ARG A 443 13.46 10.11 -17.72
N PHE A 444 13.50 8.83 -18.10
CA PHE A 444 12.29 8.01 -18.05
C PHE A 444 11.84 7.72 -16.61
N MET A 445 12.76 7.40 -15.70
CA MET A 445 12.39 7.16 -14.29
C MET A 445 11.70 8.40 -13.68
N LEU A 446 12.27 9.58 -13.88
CA LEU A 446 11.71 10.82 -13.36
C LEU A 446 10.37 11.16 -14.01
N TYR A 447 10.24 10.98 -15.33
CA TYR A 447 8.97 11.12 -16.03
C TYR A 447 7.89 10.22 -15.43
N HIS A 448 8.18 8.93 -15.22
CA HIS A 448 7.24 7.98 -14.64
C HIS A 448 6.79 8.41 -13.24
N LEU A 449 7.74 8.74 -12.35
CA LEU A 449 7.44 9.13 -10.98
C LEU A 449 6.62 10.43 -10.89
N ILE A 450 6.89 11.40 -11.75
CA ILE A 450 6.09 12.63 -11.85
C ILE A 450 4.66 12.32 -12.29
N GLN A 451 4.45 11.37 -13.20
CA GLN A 451 3.11 10.95 -13.62
C GLN A 451 2.37 10.17 -12.53
N THR A 452 3.08 9.42 -11.68
CA THR A 452 2.46 8.76 -10.52
C THR A 452 2.05 9.76 -9.43
N CYS A 453 2.74 10.91 -9.35
CA CYS A 453 2.46 11.96 -8.36
C CYS A 453 1.53 13.08 -8.88
N LEU A 454 0.67 12.80 -9.87
CA LEU A 454 -0.23 13.83 -10.43
C LEU A 454 -1.10 14.48 -9.35
N GLY A 455 -1.14 15.82 -9.37
CA GLY A 455 -1.91 16.64 -8.42
C GLY A 455 -1.22 16.86 -7.06
N ARG A 456 0.07 16.51 -6.93
CA ARG A 456 0.89 16.81 -5.76
C ARG A 456 2.19 17.47 -6.18
N ASP A 457 2.69 18.35 -5.31
CA ASP A 457 3.98 19.01 -5.51
C ASP A 457 5.10 17.99 -5.27
N LEU A 458 6.13 18.03 -6.12
CA LEU A 458 7.28 17.14 -5.98
C LEU A 458 8.51 17.96 -5.57
N THR A 459 9.07 17.64 -4.40
CA THR A 459 10.22 18.33 -3.82
C THR A 459 11.45 17.43 -3.79
N LEU A 460 12.64 18.04 -3.86
CA LEU A 460 13.92 17.32 -3.78
C LEU A 460 15.05 18.20 -3.25
N HIS A 461 16.08 17.57 -2.70
CA HIS A 461 17.37 18.20 -2.42
C HIS A 461 18.42 17.69 -3.41
N VAL A 462 19.25 18.59 -3.94
CA VAL A 462 20.37 18.24 -4.83
C VAL A 462 21.61 19.01 -4.44
N SER A 463 22.77 18.34 -4.35
CA SER A 463 24.04 19.05 -4.11
C SER A 463 24.29 20.06 -5.22
N ILE A 464 24.80 21.24 -4.85
CA ILE A 464 25.13 22.33 -5.79
C ILE A 464 26.12 21.86 -6.86
N SER A 465 27.01 20.93 -6.49
CA SER A 465 28.04 20.39 -7.41
C SER A 465 27.52 19.29 -8.34
N ASN A 466 26.28 18.82 -8.16
CA ASN A 466 25.77 17.66 -8.89
C ASN A 466 25.15 18.05 -10.24
N SER A 467 25.70 17.48 -11.31
CA SER A 467 25.19 17.63 -12.70
C SER A 467 23.71 17.20 -12.90
N ALA A 468 23.12 16.47 -11.96
CA ALA A 468 21.70 16.11 -12.00
C ALA A 468 20.76 17.32 -11.96
N LEU A 469 21.21 18.48 -11.47
CA LEU A 469 20.41 19.72 -11.45
C LEU A 469 19.86 20.07 -12.84
N PHE A 470 20.67 19.93 -13.90
CA PHE A 470 20.24 20.19 -15.28
C PHE A 470 19.15 19.23 -15.76
N LEU A 471 19.10 18.00 -15.23
CA LEU A 471 18.01 17.07 -15.52
C LEU A 471 16.72 17.57 -14.88
N TYR A 472 16.75 17.96 -13.61
CA TYR A 472 15.56 18.45 -12.89
C TYR A 472 15.01 19.73 -13.52
N GLN A 473 15.88 20.68 -13.87
CA GLN A 473 15.48 21.92 -14.55
C GLN A 473 14.74 21.64 -15.88
N LYS A 474 15.18 20.64 -16.66
CA LYS A 474 14.49 20.23 -17.90
C LYS A 474 13.09 19.65 -17.67
N PHE A 475 12.81 19.16 -16.46
CA PHE A 475 11.48 18.70 -16.06
C PHE A 475 10.62 19.79 -15.42
N GLY A 476 11.14 21.02 -15.31
CA GLY A 476 10.43 22.16 -14.75
C GLY A 476 10.62 22.38 -13.25
N PHE A 477 11.54 21.65 -12.60
CA PHE A 477 11.87 21.94 -11.20
C PHE A 477 12.51 23.32 -11.07
N LYS A 478 11.97 24.13 -10.16
CA LYS A 478 12.51 25.44 -9.79
C LYS A 478 13.29 25.33 -8.49
N VAL A 479 14.40 26.06 -8.40
CA VAL A 479 15.15 26.22 -7.14
C VAL A 479 14.44 27.27 -6.31
N GLU A 480 14.02 26.92 -5.08
CA GLU A 480 13.38 27.89 -4.19
C GLU A 480 14.41 28.58 -3.28
N TYR A 481 15.26 27.79 -2.64
CA TYR A 481 16.29 28.29 -1.74
C TYR A 481 17.48 27.35 -1.65
N VAL A 482 18.58 27.88 -1.10
CA VAL A 482 19.82 27.15 -0.84
C VAL A 482 19.85 26.74 0.62
N VAL A 483 20.09 25.46 0.88
CA VAL A 483 20.30 24.93 2.23
C VAL A 483 21.79 24.74 2.45
N LEU A 484 22.36 25.54 3.34
CA LEU A 484 23.76 25.41 3.72
C LEU A 484 23.95 24.15 4.56
N ASP A 485 25.08 23.45 4.36
CA ASP A 485 25.50 22.34 5.22
C ASP A 485 24.51 21.15 5.31
N PHE A 486 23.60 21.04 4.35
CA PHE A 486 22.61 19.95 4.30
C PHE A 486 23.26 18.57 4.38
N TYR A 487 24.38 18.38 3.68
CA TYR A 487 25.08 17.09 3.64
C TYR A 487 26.13 16.90 4.75
N ASN A 488 26.35 17.86 5.66
CA ASN A 488 27.38 17.76 6.70
C ASN A 488 27.19 16.54 7.62
N ARG A 489 25.94 16.13 7.84
CA ARG A 489 25.63 14.97 8.69
C ARG A 489 25.80 13.63 7.98
N TYR A 490 25.93 13.64 6.66
CA TYR A 490 25.87 12.44 5.82
C TYR A 490 27.18 12.17 5.08
N MET A 491 27.84 13.21 4.58
CA MET A 491 29.13 13.12 3.90
C MET A 491 30.29 13.05 4.88
N ARG A 492 31.33 12.30 4.51
CA ARG A 492 32.61 12.27 5.23
C ARG A 492 33.31 13.62 5.07
N ASP A 493 34.08 14.03 6.07
CA ASP A 493 34.77 15.32 6.03
C ASP A 493 35.80 15.45 4.89
N ASP A 494 36.25 14.34 4.34
CA ASP A 494 37.28 14.27 3.28
C ASP A 494 36.75 14.49 1.84
N THR A 495 35.44 14.69 1.65
CA THR A 495 34.87 14.82 0.30
C THR A 495 35.09 16.22 -0.29
N ARG A 496 35.62 16.28 -1.52
CA ARG A 496 35.77 17.53 -2.31
C ARG A 496 34.43 18.09 -2.84
N GLU A 497 33.31 17.41 -2.59
CA GLU A 497 31.99 17.82 -3.05
C GLU A 497 31.38 18.89 -2.14
N SER A 498 30.55 19.77 -2.72
CA SER A 498 29.89 20.81 -1.94
C SER A 498 28.85 20.18 -1.01
N LYS A 499 28.95 20.52 0.29
CA LYS A 499 28.02 20.04 1.33
C LYS A 499 26.69 20.82 1.36
N HIS A 500 26.56 21.87 0.55
CA HIS A 500 25.33 22.65 0.39
C HIS A 500 24.38 21.98 -0.63
N ALA A 501 23.08 22.21 -0.48
CA ALA A 501 22.05 21.69 -1.35
C ALA A 501 21.13 22.79 -1.90
N PHE A 502 20.67 22.64 -3.13
CA PHE A 502 19.50 23.34 -3.62
C PHE A 502 18.25 22.58 -3.21
N PHE A 503 17.28 23.28 -2.63
CA PHE A 503 15.91 22.80 -2.52
C PHE A 503 15.17 23.12 -3.81
N CYS A 504 14.64 22.10 -4.46
CA CYS A 504 13.88 22.26 -5.70
C CYS A 504 12.46 21.75 -5.55
N ARG A 505 11.50 22.51 -6.08
CA ARG A 505 10.08 22.14 -6.15
C ARG A 505 9.60 22.12 -7.59
N LEU A 506 8.77 21.14 -7.90
CA LEU A 506 7.93 21.09 -9.09
C LEU A 506 6.49 21.28 -8.63
N GLU A 507 5.96 22.48 -8.84
CA GLU A 507 4.56 22.84 -8.57
C GLU A 507 3.64 22.23 -9.64
N ARG A 508 2.52 21.63 -9.24
CA ARG A 508 1.62 20.86 -10.13
C ARG A 508 0.15 21.16 -9.97
#